data_AF-A0A6J8BT15-F1
#
_entry.id   AF-A0A6J8BT15-F1
#
_cell.length_a   1.000
_cell.length_b   1.000
_cell.length_c   1.000
_cell.angle_alpha   90.00
_cell.angle_beta   90.00
_cell.angle_gamma   90.00
#
_symmetry.space_group_name_H-M   'P 1'
#
loop_
_entity.id
_entity.type
_entity.pdbx_description
1 polymer ?
#
loop_
_entity_poly.entity_id
_entity_poly.type
_entity_poly.pdbx_seq_one_letter_code
_entity_poly.pdbx_strand_id
1 'polypeptide(L)'
;MYVFDPVDGWAFFAALLLPLCGFIMAYVLGIIFRQKTSFCQSLALETSSLNCLIVLAAIRFTLQKPAADLASTIPIWTMFTIPGLYVVLSILNYIKCSLCSFCKSRKEEKFRHFSIASGIVNQANMAALSAPLFVTEVTDDEQASMSEKITVL
;
A
#
# COMPACT_ATOMS: atom_id res chain seq x y z
N MET A 1 23.02 32.29 25.20
CA MET A 1 22.85 31.39 24.05
C MET A 1 21.38 31.06 23.97
N TYR A 2 20.63 31.79 23.13
CA TYR A 2 19.16 31.75 23.09
C TYR A 2 18.58 30.60 22.26
N VAL A 3 19.43 29.75 21.69
CA VAL A 3 19.02 28.64 20.80
C VAL A 3 18.12 27.62 21.52
N PHE A 4 18.20 27.55 22.85
CA PHE A 4 17.41 26.63 23.70
C PHE A 4 16.42 27.33 24.62
N ASP A 5 16.27 28.65 24.54
CA ASP A 5 15.17 29.34 25.22
C ASP A 5 13.84 28.92 24.59
N PRO A 6 12.74 28.85 25.37
CA PRO A 6 11.63 27.93 25.18
C PRO A 6 11.23 27.85 23.71
N VAL A 7 11.52 26.69 23.11
CA VAL A 7 11.18 26.39 21.73
C VAL A 7 9.68 26.65 21.57
N ASP A 8 9.36 27.73 20.85
CA ASP A 8 8.00 27.99 20.44
C ASP A 8 7.48 26.77 19.67
N GLY A 9 6.32 26.25 20.04
CA GLY A 9 5.69 25.12 19.32
C GLY A 9 5.54 25.41 17.81
N TRP A 10 5.46 26.68 17.44
CA TRP A 10 5.48 27.17 16.07
C TRP A 10 6.79 26.89 15.33
N ALA A 11 7.94 27.03 15.99
CA ALA A 11 9.24 26.75 15.39
C ALA A 11 9.41 25.26 15.12
N PHE A 12 8.95 24.41 16.04
CA PHE A 12 8.90 22.97 15.82
C PHE A 12 7.96 22.60 14.67
N PHE A 13 6.77 23.21 14.62
CA PHE A 13 5.82 22.98 13.54
C PHE A 13 6.38 23.41 12.18
N ALA A 14 7.07 24.55 12.12
CA ALA A 14 7.77 25.01 10.91
C ALA A 14 8.89 24.05 10.50
N ALA A 15 9.69 23.55 11.44
CA ALA A 15 10.75 22.58 11.18
C ALA A 15 10.23 21.23 10.65
N LEU A 16 9.00 20.85 11.03
CA LEU A 16 8.33 19.65 10.53
C LEU A 16 7.65 19.90 9.17
N LEU A 17 7.02 21.05 9.00
CA LEU A 17 6.31 21.40 7.78
C LEU A 17 7.26 21.63 6.60
N LEU A 18 8.46 22.15 6.85
CA LEU A 18 9.45 22.45 5.82
C LEU A 18 9.83 21.21 4.96
N PRO A 19 10.31 20.09 5.55
CA PRO A 19 10.62 18.88 4.79
C PRO A 19 9.36 18.23 4.18
N LEU A 20 8.19 18.31 4.83
CA LEU A 20 6.93 17.81 4.26
C LEU A 20 6.51 18.58 3.00
N CYS A 21 6.64 19.91 3.02
CA CYS A 21 6.36 20.74 1.86
C CYS A 21 7.29 20.39 0.70
N GLY A 22 8.60 20.26 0.97
CA GLY A 22 9.58 19.82 -0.03
C GLY A 22 9.24 18.46 -0.63
N PHE A 23 8.83 17.50 0.19
CA PHE A 23 8.41 16.18 -0.24
C PHE A 23 7.18 16.23 -1.17
N ILE A 24 6.11 16.93 -0.74
CA ILE A 24 4.87 17.04 -1.52
C ILE A 24 5.12 17.77 -2.84
N MET A 25 5.83 18.90 -2.80
CA MET A 25 6.12 19.71 -3.98
C MET A 25 6.93 18.91 -4.99
N ALA A 26 7.99 18.22 -4.57
CA ALA A 26 8.81 17.42 -5.46
C ALA A 26 8.05 16.22 -6.06
N TYR A 27 7.18 15.58 -5.28
CA TYR A 27 6.34 14.49 -5.78
C TYR A 27 5.33 14.97 -6.83
N VAL A 28 4.63 16.08 -6.54
CA VAL A 28 3.69 16.72 -7.48
C VAL A 28 4.42 17.15 -8.75
N LEU A 29 5.62 17.71 -8.62
CA LEU A 29 6.44 18.09 -9.75
C LEU A 29 6.80 16.88 -10.61
N GLY A 30 7.21 15.76 -10.00
CA GLY A 30 7.44 14.50 -10.71
C GLY A 30 6.22 14.00 -11.48
N ILE A 31 5.01 14.14 -10.92
CA ILE A 31 3.75 13.82 -11.61
C ILE A 31 3.51 14.76 -12.80
N ILE A 32 3.70 16.06 -12.62
CA ILE A 32 3.54 17.06 -13.70
C ILE A 32 4.48 16.73 -14.87
N PHE A 33 5.72 16.33 -14.58
CA PHE A 33 6.70 15.90 -15.57
C PHE A 33 6.49 14.45 -16.08
N ARG A 34 5.37 13.80 -15.73
CA ARG A 34 5.00 12.44 -16.17
C ARG A 34 6.08 11.40 -15.89
N GLN A 35 6.81 11.54 -14.80
CA GLN A 35 7.86 10.62 -14.43
C GLN A 35 7.30 9.32 -13.83
N LYS A 36 8.11 8.26 -13.88
CA LYS A 36 7.76 6.97 -13.26
C LYS A 36 7.57 7.17 -11.75
N THR A 37 6.61 6.44 -11.17
CA THR A 37 6.28 6.56 -9.74
C THR A 37 7.47 6.31 -8.81
N SER A 38 8.36 5.38 -9.17
CA SER A 38 9.61 5.13 -8.44
C SER A 38 10.55 6.34 -8.46
N PHE A 39 10.68 7.00 -9.62
CA PHE A 39 11.49 8.20 -9.76
C PHE A 39 10.89 9.38 -8.98
N CYS A 40 9.56 9.56 -9.03
CA CYS A 40 8.88 10.60 -8.24
C CYS A 40 9.11 10.42 -6.73
N GLN A 41 9.12 9.17 -6.24
CA GLN A 41 9.43 8.87 -4.84
C GLN A 41 10.88 9.24 -4.50
N SER A 42 11.85 8.82 -5.32
CA SER A 42 13.26 9.18 -5.12
C SER A 42 13.47 10.70 -5.15
N LEU A 43 12.85 11.40 -6.11
CA LEU A 43 12.93 12.84 -6.23
C LEU A 43 12.35 13.55 -4.99
N ALA A 44 11.22 13.06 -4.48
CA ALA A 44 10.61 13.58 -3.26
C ALA A 44 11.50 13.38 -2.03
N LEU A 45 12.13 12.21 -1.90
CA LEU A 45 13.04 11.90 -0.79
C LEU A 45 14.30 12.77 -0.84
N GLU A 46 14.93 12.90 -2.00
CA GLU A 46 16.14 13.73 -2.21
C GLU A 46 15.86 15.21 -1.93
N THR A 47 14.70 15.70 -2.36
CA THR A 47 14.33 17.11 -2.15
C THR A 47 14.01 17.40 -0.69
N SER A 48 13.40 16.45 0.03
CA SER A 48 13.11 16.62 1.46
C SER A 48 14.34 16.43 2.36
N SER A 49 15.40 15.77 1.88
CA SER A 49 16.67 15.64 2.61
C SER A 49 17.50 16.91 2.44
N LEU A 50 17.28 17.88 3.33
CA LEU A 50 18.02 19.13 3.35
C LEU A 50 19.39 18.95 4.04
N ASN A 51 20.45 19.48 3.43
CA ASN A 51 21.75 19.59 4.10
C ASN A 51 21.74 20.76 5.10
N CYS A 52 21.26 20.47 6.32
CA CYS A 52 21.09 21.46 7.37
C CYS A 52 22.41 22.12 7.82
N LEU A 53 23.56 21.46 7.64
CA LEU A 53 24.87 22.00 8.01
C LEU A 53 25.28 23.16 7.09
N ILE A 54 25.05 23.03 5.78
CA ILE A 54 25.32 24.11 4.83
C ILE A 54 24.45 25.33 5.15
N VAL A 55 23.17 25.10 5.49
CA VAL A 55 22.21 26.16 5.81
C VAL A 55 22.61 26.87 7.10
N LEU A 56 22.99 26.11 8.12
CA LEU A 56 23.47 26.65 9.39
C LEU A 56 24.71 27.53 9.19
N ALA A 57 25.69 27.06 8.40
CA ALA A 57 26.88 27.84 8.07
C ALA A 57 26.52 29.13 7.31
N ALA A 58 25.66 29.04 6.30
CA ALA A 58 25.22 30.19 5.52
C ALA A 58 24.53 31.26 6.40
N ILE A 59 23.64 30.86 7.31
CA ILE A 59 22.98 31.77 8.26
C ILE A 59 24.02 32.46 9.16
N ARG A 60 25.02 31.72 9.64
CA ARG A 60 26.09 32.26 10.50
C ARG A 60 27.00 33.26 9.79
N PHE A 61 27.21 33.10 8.49
CA PHE A 61 28.02 34.05 7.71
C PHE A 61 27.22 35.28 7.24
N THR A 62 25.92 35.14 7.04
CA THR A 62 25.09 36.21 6.47
C THR A 62 24.44 37.11 7.52
N LEU A 63 24.09 36.58 8.70
CA LEU A 63 23.40 37.33 9.75
C LEU A 63 24.32 37.66 10.92
N GLN A 64 24.18 38.88 11.45
CA GLN A 64 24.81 39.29 12.70
C GLN A 64 24.06 38.73 13.92
N LYS A 65 24.77 38.55 15.05
CA LYS A 65 24.15 38.16 16.33
C LYS A 65 23.29 39.34 16.83
N PRO A 66 22.07 39.10 17.39
CA PRO A 66 21.48 37.83 17.83
C PRO A 66 20.59 37.12 16.79
N ALA A 67 20.28 37.76 15.67
CA ALA A 67 19.36 37.20 14.66
C ALA A 67 19.87 35.88 14.07
N ALA A 68 21.20 35.75 13.91
CA ALA A 68 21.83 34.50 13.48
C ALA A 68 21.57 33.34 14.45
N ASP A 69 21.49 33.60 15.77
CA ASP A 69 21.21 32.56 16.77
C ASP A 69 19.74 32.11 16.68
N LEU A 70 18.80 33.04 16.52
CA LEU A 70 17.36 32.72 16.38
C LEU A 70 17.09 31.95 15.09
N ALA A 71 17.65 32.40 13.95
CA ALA A 71 17.46 31.74 12.67
C ALA A 71 18.12 30.34 12.61
N SER A 72 19.17 30.11 13.41
CA SER A 72 19.84 28.80 13.52
C SER A 72 18.99 27.73 14.22
N THR A 73 18.01 28.11 15.03
CA THR A 73 17.17 27.16 15.77
C THR A 73 16.35 26.27 14.84
N ILE A 74 15.83 26.81 13.74
CA ILE A 74 15.02 26.08 12.76
C ILE A 74 15.81 24.92 12.12
N PRO A 75 16.95 25.15 11.43
CA PRO A 75 17.70 24.07 10.80
C PRO A 75 18.26 23.05 11.80
N ILE A 76 18.56 23.45 13.05
CA ILE A 76 18.95 22.51 14.11
C ILE A 76 17.78 21.56 14.42
N TRP A 77 16.56 22.09 14.58
CA TRP A 77 15.40 21.23 14.79
C TRP A 77 15.09 20.36 13.58
N THR A 78 15.13 20.91 12.37
CA THR A 78 14.90 20.17 11.13
C THR A 78 15.86 18.99 10.99
N MET A 79 17.11 19.13 11.43
CA MET A 79 18.10 18.04 11.44
C MET A 79 17.65 16.82 12.26
N PHE A 80 16.93 17.03 13.37
CA PHE A 80 16.37 15.96 14.18
C PHE A 80 15.02 15.45 13.64
N THR A 81 14.23 16.32 13.01
CA THR A 81 12.90 15.96 12.50
C THR A 81 12.95 15.13 11.21
N ILE A 82 13.94 15.35 10.33
CA ILE A 82 14.13 14.60 9.07
C ILE A 82 14.24 13.08 9.31
N PRO A 83 15.16 12.55 10.14
CA PRO A 83 15.24 11.11 10.37
C PRO A 83 13.96 10.56 11.04
N GLY A 84 13.34 11.34 11.93
CA GLY A 84 12.04 10.97 12.54
C GLY A 84 10.94 10.78 11.49
N LEU A 85 10.82 11.72 10.54
CA LEU A 85 9.88 11.64 9.42
C LEU A 85 10.12 10.39 8.56
N TYR A 86 11.37 10.09 8.22
CA TYR A 86 11.68 8.89 7.42
C TYR A 86 11.38 7.59 8.16
N VAL A 87 11.64 7.52 9.47
CA VAL A 87 11.27 6.36 10.29
C VAL A 87 9.75 6.18 10.30
N VAL A 88 8.98 7.25 10.48
CA VAL A 88 7.51 7.20 10.43
C VAL A 88 7.01 6.77 9.05
N LEU A 89 7.56 7.31 7.96
CA LEU A 89 7.22 6.86 6.60
C LEU A 89 7.54 5.39 6.39
N SER A 90 8.69 4.92 6.90
CA SER A 90 9.09 3.52 6.80
C SER A 90 8.12 2.60 7.56
N ILE A 91 7.72 2.99 8.77
CA ILE A 91 6.70 2.27 9.57
C ILE A 91 5.35 2.26 8.84
N LEU A 92 4.90 3.39 8.29
CA LEU A 92 3.64 3.46 7.55
C LEU A 92 3.67 2.57 6.30
N ASN A 93 4.79 2.54 5.57
CA ASN A 93 4.97 1.64 4.44
C ASN A 93 4.99 0.18 4.88
N TYR A 94 5.66 -0.15 5.99
CA TYR A 94 5.67 -1.49 6.55
C TYR A 94 4.26 -1.95 6.93
N ILE A 95 3.50 -1.10 7.64
CA ILE A 95 2.12 -1.36 8.01
C ILE A 95 1.25 -1.54 6.76
N LYS A 96 1.36 -0.64 5.77
CA LYS A 96 0.59 -0.73 4.52
C LYS A 96 0.90 -2.02 3.75
N CYS A 97 2.17 -2.41 3.66
CA CYS A 97 2.58 -3.65 3.01
C CYS A 97 2.04 -4.87 3.77
N SER A 98 2.15 -4.88 5.10
CA SER A 98 1.57 -5.93 5.93
C SER A 98 0.06 -6.03 5.74
N LEU A 99 -0.69 -4.92 5.84
CA LEU A 99 -2.14 -4.90 5.62
C LEU A 99 -2.51 -5.38 4.20
N CYS A 100 -1.76 -4.96 3.18
CA CYS A 100 -2.00 -5.39 1.81
C CYS A 100 -1.79 -6.90 1.65
N SER A 101 -0.74 -7.46 2.27
CA SER A 101 -0.47 -8.89 2.33
C SER A 101 -1.63 -9.65 2.98
N PHE A 102 -2.09 -9.20 4.16
CA PHE A 102 -3.23 -9.79 4.86
C PHE A 102 -4.54 -9.69 4.07
N CYS A 103 -4.83 -8.55 3.44
CA CYS A 103 -6.01 -8.39 2.60
C CYS A 103 -5.95 -9.25 1.34
N LYS A 104 -4.76 -9.47 0.77
CA LYS A 104 -4.57 -10.36 -0.38
C LYS A 104 -4.81 -11.82 0.01
N SER A 105 -4.27 -12.29 1.13
CA SER A 105 -4.53 -13.63 1.66
C SER A 105 -6.02 -13.88 1.92
N ARG A 106 -6.74 -12.88 2.46
CA ARG A 106 -8.20 -12.96 2.65
C ARG A 106 -8.98 -13.04 1.33
N LYS A 107 -8.50 -12.38 0.26
CA LYS A 107 -9.14 -12.45 -1.07
C LYS A 107 -8.87 -13.78 -1.76
N GLU A 108 -7.66 -14.32 -1.65
CA GLU A 108 -7.30 -15.62 -2.22
C GLU A 108 -8.06 -16.77 -1.55
N GLU A 109 -8.22 -16.76 -0.23
CA GLU A 109 -9.04 -17.79 0.45
C GLU A 109 -10.51 -17.76 -0.01
N LYS A 110 -11.13 -16.57 -0.08
CA LYS A 110 -12.51 -16.43 -0.60
C LYS A 110 -12.64 -16.93 -2.04
N PHE A 111 -11.66 -16.67 -2.89
CA PHE A 111 -11.63 -17.15 -4.27
C PHE A 111 -11.49 -18.68 -4.34
N ARG A 112 -10.65 -19.29 -3.49
CA ARG A 112 -10.50 -20.75 -3.41
C ARG A 112 -11.80 -21.43 -2.96
N HIS A 113 -12.48 -20.88 -1.94
CA HIS A 113 -13.78 -21.41 -1.51
C HIS A 113 -14.85 -21.30 -2.61
N PHE A 114 -14.88 -20.17 -3.34
CA PHE A 114 -15.79 -20.01 -4.48
C PHE A 114 -15.48 -21.00 -5.62
N SER A 115 -14.20 -21.20 -5.94
CA SER A 115 -13.76 -22.14 -6.98
C SER A 115 -14.07 -23.60 -6.63
N ILE A 116 -13.93 -24.00 -5.35
CA ILE A 116 -14.26 -25.36 -4.91
C ILE A 116 -15.77 -25.58 -4.94
N ALA A 117 -16.56 -24.63 -4.42
CA ALA A 117 -18.02 -24.72 -4.46
C ALA A 117 -18.53 -24.79 -5.91
N SER A 118 -18.01 -23.94 -6.80
CA SER A 118 -18.35 -23.98 -8.23
C SER A 118 -17.93 -25.30 -8.90
N GLY A 119 -16.77 -25.86 -8.53
CA GLY A 119 -16.29 -27.14 -9.06
C GLY A 119 -17.19 -28.31 -8.65
N ILE A 120 -17.61 -28.36 -7.38
CA ILE A 120 -18.51 -29.40 -6.85
C ILE A 120 -19.89 -29.32 -7.51
N VAL A 121 -20.45 -28.12 -7.66
CA VAL A 121 -21.75 -27.93 -8.33
C VAL A 121 -21.67 -28.36 -9.80
N ASN A 122 -20.59 -28.02 -10.49
CA ASN A 122 -20.41 -28.41 -11.89
C ASN A 122 -20.24 -29.94 -12.03
N GLN A 123 -19.51 -30.58 -11.11
CA GLN A 123 -19.36 -32.04 -11.07
C GLN A 123 -20.69 -32.74 -10.74
N ALA A 124 -21.47 -32.21 -9.81
CA ALA A 124 -22.80 -32.73 -9.49
C ALA A 124 -23.78 -32.57 -10.66
N ASN A 125 -23.71 -31.45 -11.39
CA ASN A 125 -24.52 -31.23 -12.58
C ASN A 125 -24.15 -32.20 -13.72
N MET A 126 -22.85 -32.42 -13.95
CA MET A 126 -22.36 -33.42 -14.90
C MET A 126 -22.79 -34.85 -14.50
N ALA A 127 -22.69 -35.19 -13.21
CA ALA A 127 -23.06 -36.50 -12.69
C ALA A 127 -24.58 -36.76 -12.80
N ALA A 128 -25.41 -35.73 -12.55
CA ALA A 128 -26.86 -35.80 -12.69
C ALA A 128 -27.30 -35.93 -14.16
N LEU A 129 -26.61 -35.26 -15.09
CA LEU A 129 -26.86 -35.41 -16.52
C LEU A 129 -26.41 -36.78 -17.07
N SER A 130 -25.39 -37.40 -16.46
CA SER A 130 -24.91 -38.73 -16.84
C SER A 130 -25.58 -39.89 -16.11
N ALA A 131 -26.44 -39.61 -15.12
CA ALA A 131 -27.10 -40.67 -14.36
C ALA A 131 -28.17 -41.33 -15.25
N PRO A 132 -28.11 -42.66 -15.48
CA PRO A 132 -29.14 -43.36 -16.24
C PRO A 132 -30.47 -43.21 -15.51
N LEU A 133 -31.43 -42.58 -16.19
CA LEU A 133 -32.78 -42.39 -15.68
C LEU A 133 -33.49 -43.75 -15.72
N PHE A 134 -33.46 -44.46 -14.60
CA PHE A 134 -34.27 -45.67 -14.42
C PHE A 134 -35.72 -45.21 -14.27
N VAL A 135 -36.46 -45.21 -15.39
CA VAL A 135 -37.92 -45.18 -15.35
C VAL A 135 -38.33 -46.55 -14.82
N THR A 136 -38.57 -46.66 -13.52
CA THR A 136 -39.36 -47.75 -12.98
C THR A 136 -40.80 -47.49 -13.37
N GLU A 137 -41.16 -47.93 -14.58
CA GLU A 137 -42.56 -48.18 -14.90
C GLU A 137 -43.04 -49.27 -13.93
N VAL A 138 -44.01 -48.90 -13.11
CA VAL A 138 -44.65 -49.81 -12.17
C VAL A 138 -45.45 -50.80 -13.03
N THR A 139 -44.92 -52.03 -13.07
CA THR A 139 -45.51 -53.34 -13.42
C THR A 139 -46.97 -53.37 -13.84
N ASP A 140 -47.25 -54.02 -14.98
CA ASP A 140 -47.95 -55.31 -14.94
C ASP A 140 -47.59 -56.19 -16.17
N ASP A 141 -47.32 -57.46 -15.83
CA ASP A 141 -47.32 -58.70 -16.62
C ASP A 141 -46.34 -58.99 -17.78
N GLU A 142 -45.59 -60.08 -17.52
CA GLU A 142 -45.08 -61.15 -18.38
C GLU A 142 -44.18 -60.88 -19.61
N GLN A 143 -43.15 -61.72 -19.66
CA GLN A 143 -42.39 -62.19 -20.82
C GLN A 143 -41.31 -61.28 -21.45
N ALA A 144 -40.07 -61.64 -21.08
CA ALA A 144 -38.96 -61.93 -21.99
C ALA A 144 -38.83 -61.08 -23.26
N SER A 145 -37.90 -60.11 -23.28
CA SER A 145 -37.03 -59.89 -24.44
C SER A 145 -35.91 -58.87 -24.14
N MET A 146 -34.72 -59.21 -24.63
CA MET A 146 -33.58 -58.36 -24.98
C MET A 146 -33.28 -57.09 -24.16
N SER A 147 -32.19 -57.17 -23.38
CA SER A 147 -31.44 -56.00 -22.93
C SER A 147 -30.74 -55.35 -24.13
N GLU A 148 -31.41 -54.39 -24.77
CA GLU A 148 -30.82 -53.53 -25.79
C GLU A 148 -30.00 -52.41 -25.12
N LYS A 149 -28.68 -52.46 -25.28
CA LYS A 149 -27.77 -51.36 -24.93
C LYS A 149 -27.92 -50.24 -25.95
N ILE A 150 -28.71 -49.22 -25.64
CA ILE A 150 -28.71 -47.96 -26.40
C ILE A 150 -27.50 -47.14 -25.94
N THR A 151 -26.52 -47.00 -26.84
CA THR A 151 -25.40 -46.08 -26.69
C THR A 151 -25.77 -44.79 -27.44
N VAL A 152 -25.96 -43.69 -26.72
CA VAL A 152 -26.24 -42.37 -27.31
C VAL A 152 -24.90 -41.68 -27.59
N LEU A 153 -24.71 -41.27 -28.86
CA LEU A 153 -23.60 -40.42 -29.33
C LEU A 153 -23.76 -38.97 -28.85
#